data_AF-A0A563UB55-F1
#
_entry.id   AF-A0A563UB55-F1
#
_cell.length_a   1.000
_cell.length_b   1.000
_cell.length_c   1.000
_cell.angle_alpha   90.00
_cell.angle_beta   90.00
_cell.angle_gamma   90.00
#
_symmetry.space_group_name_H-M   'P 1'
#
loop_
_entity.id
_entity.type
_entity.pdbx_description
1 polymer ?
#
loop_
_entity_poly.entity_id
_entity_poly.type
_entity_poly.pdbx_seq_one_letter_code
_entity_poly.pdbx_strand_id
1 'polypeptide(L)'
;MRYSLLLVILFAFNLTASAQWYKLDFKKHVRYSQIASTKYNAMKRLMATYPVVTNKKLAPIPTVISQLQLEAGERVIMRAAQHNMRFRQYGEASYRFSELAQLYVKANRLSEAKWYYLQSNLISRQQNDYPHTISNLICLALVKADLGDLTQAQQDLTEAREMARNAGRTQDLKLVEEKLKFLQTNKTWLPKSELRYADAAETTAKSK
;
A
#
# COMPACT_ATOMS: atom_id res chain seq x y z
N MET A 1 1.07 -72.83 40.81
CA MET A 1 1.82 -72.07 41.83
C MET A 1 3.29 -72.47 41.83
N ARG A 2 4.09 -72.02 40.85
CA ARG A 2 5.49 -72.47 40.68
C ARG A 2 6.52 -71.35 40.48
N TYR A 3 6.12 -70.07 40.56
CA TYR A 3 7.04 -68.94 40.36
C TYR A 3 6.97 -67.85 41.45
N SER A 4 6.16 -68.04 42.49
CA SER A 4 6.05 -67.08 43.60
C SER A 4 7.24 -67.11 44.55
N LEU A 5 7.97 -68.23 44.65
CA LEU A 5 9.09 -68.38 45.59
C LEU A 5 10.38 -67.69 45.08
N LEU A 6 10.57 -67.65 43.76
CA LEU A 6 11.74 -67.01 43.12
C LEU A 6 11.65 -65.47 43.19
N LEU A 7 10.44 -64.92 43.19
CA LEU A 7 10.20 -63.48 43.29
C LEU A 7 10.43 -62.95 44.71
N VAL A 8 10.17 -63.75 45.74
CA VAL A 8 10.45 -63.40 47.14
C VAL A 8 11.96 -63.38 47.43
N ILE A 9 12.74 -64.28 46.82
CA ILE A 9 14.21 -64.32 46.99
C ILE A 9 14.88 -63.11 46.33
N LEU A 10 14.38 -62.64 45.18
CA LEU A 10 14.92 -61.46 44.48
C LEU A 10 14.63 -60.13 45.19
N PHE A 11 13.58 -60.04 46.01
CA PHE A 11 13.28 -58.84 46.80
C PHE A 11 14.04 -58.78 48.14
N ALA A 12 14.53 -59.90 48.68
CA ALA A 12 15.26 -59.95 49.94
C ALA A 12 16.73 -59.50 49.85
N PHE A 13 17.29 -59.32 48.64
CA PHE A 13 18.66 -58.84 48.42
C PHE A 13 18.77 -57.33 48.17
N ASN A 14 17.69 -56.57 48.39
CA ASN A 14 17.78 -55.12 48.46
C ASN A 14 17.92 -54.68 49.92
N LEU A 15 18.91 -53.81 50.17
CA LEU A 15 19.48 -53.35 51.47
C LEU A 15 20.70 -54.21 51.85
N THR A 16 21.93 -53.72 51.95
CA THR A 16 22.34 -52.43 52.49
C THR A 16 23.80 -52.21 52.06
N ALA A 17 24.06 -51.22 51.22
CA ALA A 17 25.39 -50.62 51.12
C ALA A 17 25.23 -49.16 51.52
N SER A 18 25.13 -48.95 52.83
CA SER A 18 25.38 -47.67 53.46
C SER A 18 26.79 -47.24 53.09
N ALA A 19 26.94 -46.51 51.99
CA ALA A 19 28.16 -45.79 51.68
C ALA A 19 28.23 -44.56 52.60
N GLN A 20 28.34 -44.81 53.90
CA GLN A 20 28.51 -43.80 54.93
C GLN A 20 30.01 -43.60 55.23
N TRP A 21 30.65 -42.83 54.36
CA TRP A 21 31.63 -41.78 54.66
C TRP A 21 32.98 -42.21 55.27
N TYR A 22 33.95 -42.49 54.39
CA TYR A 22 35.33 -42.15 54.69
C TYR A 22 35.46 -40.62 54.63
N LYS A 23 35.68 -39.97 55.78
CA LYS A 23 36.11 -38.55 55.83
C LYS A 23 37.56 -38.47 55.36
N LEU A 24 37.80 -38.57 54.04
CA LEU A 24 39.04 -38.06 53.48
C LEU A 24 38.96 -36.53 53.57
N ASP A 25 39.70 -35.94 54.51
CA ASP A 25 39.77 -34.48 54.65
C ASP A 25 40.61 -33.92 53.50
N PHE A 26 39.92 -33.69 52.38
CA PHE A 26 40.42 -33.12 51.13
C PHE A 26 40.86 -31.64 51.25
N LYS A 27 41.20 -31.15 52.44
CA LYS A 27 41.48 -29.73 52.69
C LYS A 27 42.85 -29.23 52.23
N LYS A 28 43.67 -30.06 51.58
CA LYS A 28 45.03 -29.69 51.17
C LYS A 28 45.35 -29.98 49.70
N HIS A 29 44.47 -29.60 48.78
CA HIS A 29 44.87 -29.46 47.38
C HIS A 29 45.14 -27.99 47.06
N VAL A 30 46.31 -27.72 46.50
CA VAL A 30 46.63 -26.44 45.87
C VAL A 30 45.68 -26.28 44.68
N ARG A 31 44.66 -25.42 44.80
CA ARG A 31 43.79 -25.08 43.67
C ARG A 31 44.59 -24.21 42.72
N TYR A 32 45.01 -24.75 41.59
CA TYR A 32 45.53 -23.94 40.49
C TYR A 32 44.47 -22.92 40.07
N SER A 33 44.89 -21.68 39.80
CA SER A 33 43.97 -20.62 39.38
C SER A 33 43.24 -21.08 38.12
N GLN A 34 41.91 -21.02 38.14
CA GLN A 34 41.11 -21.30 36.95
C GLN A 34 41.56 -20.35 35.83
N ILE A 35 42.04 -20.91 34.73
CA ILE A 35 42.36 -20.13 33.52
C ILE A 35 41.04 -19.50 33.09
N ALA A 36 41.02 -18.16 32.98
CA ALA A 36 39.82 -17.43 32.63
C ALA A 36 39.23 -17.99 31.33
N SER A 37 37.98 -18.44 31.36
CA SER A 37 37.31 -18.93 30.17
C SER A 37 37.20 -17.79 29.17
N THR A 38 38.01 -17.81 28.12
CA THR A 38 37.91 -16.82 27.06
C THR A 38 36.59 -17.05 26.33
N LYS A 39 35.72 -16.04 26.29
CA LYS A 39 34.45 -16.12 25.55
C LYS A 39 34.75 -16.36 24.07
N TYR A 40 34.58 -17.59 23.63
CA TYR A 40 34.73 -17.96 22.23
C TYR A 40 33.51 -17.46 21.44
N ASN A 41 33.64 -16.31 20.79
CA ASN A 41 32.57 -15.67 20.01
C ASN A 41 32.42 -16.32 18.62
N ALA A 42 32.24 -17.65 18.58
CA ALA A 42 32.09 -18.43 17.35
C ALA A 42 31.00 -17.86 16.44
N MET A 43 29.85 -17.52 17.05
CA MET A 43 28.68 -16.98 16.37
C MET A 43 29.00 -15.65 15.66
N LYS A 44 29.77 -14.77 16.29
CA LYS A 44 30.14 -13.47 15.73
C LYS A 44 31.10 -13.61 14.54
N ARG A 45 32.00 -14.60 14.58
CA ARG A 45 32.87 -14.92 13.44
C ARG A 45 32.10 -15.56 12.30
N LEU A 46 31.19 -16.50 12.59
CA LEU A 46 30.31 -17.12 11.59
C LEU A 46 29.44 -16.07 10.89
N MET A 47 28.89 -15.11 11.62
CA MET A 47 28.11 -14.01 11.04
C MET A 47 28.95 -12.99 10.25
N ALA A 48 30.26 -12.93 10.48
CA ALA A 48 31.17 -12.11 9.66
C ALA A 48 31.56 -12.82 8.35
N THR A 49 31.62 -14.15 8.34
CA THR A 49 31.95 -14.95 7.14
C THR A 49 30.79 -15.09 6.16
N TYR A 50 29.54 -15.02 6.64
CA TYR A 50 28.36 -15.04 5.79
C TYR A 50 27.70 -13.67 5.81
N PRO A 51 27.88 -12.81 4.79
CA PRO A 51 27.12 -11.58 4.72
C PRO A 51 25.64 -11.95 4.68
N VAL A 52 24.89 -11.54 5.71
CA VAL A 52 23.44 -11.65 5.72
C VAL A 52 22.95 -10.98 4.45
N VAL A 53 22.32 -11.75 3.56
CA VAL A 53 21.68 -11.23 2.36
C VAL A 53 20.64 -10.24 2.86
N THR A 54 20.98 -8.94 2.82
CA THR A 54 20.02 -7.90 3.09
C THR A 54 18.99 -8.04 1.98
N ASN A 55 17.76 -8.42 2.34
CA ASN A 55 16.64 -8.45 1.40
C ASN A 55 16.45 -7.02 0.89
N LYS A 56 17.16 -6.66 -0.18
CA LYS A 56 16.93 -5.41 -0.91
C LYS A 56 15.49 -5.52 -1.38
N LYS A 57 14.60 -4.72 -0.78
CA LYS A 57 13.22 -4.60 -1.25
C LYS A 57 13.30 -4.20 -2.72
N LEU A 58 12.99 -5.14 -3.60
CA LEU A 58 12.85 -4.86 -5.02
C LEU A 58 11.75 -3.78 -5.13
N ALA A 59 12.05 -2.70 -5.84
CA ALA A 59 11.02 -1.71 -6.13
C ALA A 59 9.89 -2.41 -6.89
N PRO A 60 8.62 -2.21 -6.52
CA PRO A 60 7.51 -2.80 -7.24
C PRO A 60 7.57 -2.33 -8.70
N ILE A 61 7.62 -3.28 -9.63
CA ILE A 61 7.54 -2.98 -11.06
C ILE A 61 6.11 -2.45 -11.32
N PRO A 62 5.95 -1.30 -11.99
CA PRO A 62 4.62 -0.80 -12.33
C PRO A 62 3.94 -1.81 -13.26
N THR A 63 2.87 -2.45 -12.77
CA THR A 63 2.07 -3.36 -13.59
C THR A 63 1.27 -2.53 -14.59
N VAL A 64 1.60 -2.66 -15.87
CA VAL A 64 0.75 -2.13 -16.95
C VAL A 64 -0.57 -2.91 -16.93
N ILE A 65 -1.68 -2.20 -16.83
CA ILE A 65 -3.01 -2.83 -16.89
C ILE A 65 -3.16 -3.45 -18.27
N SER A 66 -3.43 -4.76 -18.32
CA SER A 66 -3.72 -5.41 -19.60
C SER A 66 -5.06 -4.94 -20.14
N GLN A 67 -5.20 -4.91 -21.47
CA GLN A 67 -6.45 -4.48 -22.13
C GLN A 67 -7.67 -5.26 -21.61
N LEU A 68 -7.52 -6.58 -21.42
CA LEU A 68 -8.57 -7.43 -20.87
C LEU A 68 -8.98 -7.02 -19.44
N GLN A 69 -8.01 -6.69 -18.59
CA GLN A 69 -8.28 -6.23 -17.22
C GLN A 69 -8.98 -4.87 -17.21
N LEU A 70 -8.58 -3.97 -18.11
CA LEU A 70 -9.23 -2.67 -18.29
C LEU A 70 -10.70 -2.85 -18.71
N GLU A 71 -10.96 -3.64 -19.75
CA GLU A 71 -12.32 -3.89 -20.25
C GLU A 71 -13.22 -4.57 -19.21
N ALA A 72 -12.67 -5.54 -18.48
CA ALA A 72 -13.40 -6.22 -17.41
C ALA A 72 -13.75 -5.26 -16.27
N GLY A 73 -12.79 -4.44 -15.83
CA GLY A 73 -13.01 -3.42 -14.79
C GLY A 73 -14.01 -2.36 -15.23
N GLU A 74 -13.85 -1.83 -16.45
CA GLU A 74 -14.75 -0.85 -17.06
C GLU A 74 -16.18 -1.37 -17.08
N ARG A 75 -16.40 -2.60 -17.57
CA ARG A 75 -17.74 -3.20 -17.65
C ARG A 75 -18.40 -3.33 -16.28
N VAL A 76 -17.65 -3.75 -15.26
CA VAL A 76 -18.18 -3.93 -13.89
C VAL A 76 -18.57 -2.58 -13.30
N ILE A 77 -17.67 -1.60 -13.34
CA ILE A 77 -17.90 -0.27 -12.77
C ILE A 77 -19.01 0.47 -13.51
N MET A 78 -19.01 0.42 -14.85
CA MET A 78 -20.04 1.06 -15.68
C MET A 78 -21.42 0.47 -15.42
N ARG A 79 -21.53 -0.86 -15.31
CA ARG A 79 -22.82 -1.50 -14.98
C ARG A 79 -23.34 -1.07 -13.61
N ALA A 80 -22.45 -0.93 -12.63
CA ALA A 80 -22.81 -0.40 -11.31
C ALA A 80 -23.26 1.06 -11.38
N ALA A 81 -22.54 1.91 -12.12
CA ALA A 81 -22.91 3.30 -12.34
C ALA A 81 -24.31 3.42 -12.98
N GLN A 82 -24.56 2.66 -14.05
CA GLN A 82 -25.85 2.63 -14.74
C GLN A 82 -26.99 2.15 -13.84
N HIS A 83 -26.74 1.13 -13.02
CA HIS A 83 -27.70 0.66 -12.03
C HIS A 83 -28.05 1.80 -11.05
N ASN A 84 -27.05 2.44 -10.46
CA ASN A 84 -27.26 3.53 -9.51
C ASN A 84 -28.01 4.71 -10.14
N MET A 85 -27.67 5.09 -11.38
CA MET A 85 -28.37 6.12 -12.14
C MET A 85 -29.83 5.76 -12.38
N ARG A 86 -30.13 4.50 -12.74
CA ARG A 86 -31.50 4.01 -12.96
C ARG A 86 -32.34 4.10 -11.68
N PHE A 87 -31.75 3.81 -10.53
CA PHE A 87 -32.42 3.85 -9.23
C PHE A 87 -32.29 5.19 -8.51
N ARG A 88 -31.86 6.26 -9.21
CA ARG A 88 -31.72 7.63 -8.67
C ARG A 88 -30.77 7.74 -7.48
N GLN A 89 -29.84 6.80 -7.35
CA GLN A 89 -28.77 6.82 -6.35
C GLN A 89 -27.59 7.61 -6.91
N TYR A 90 -27.76 8.93 -7.04
CA TYR A 90 -26.80 9.78 -7.74
C TYR A 90 -25.46 9.92 -6.98
N GLY A 91 -25.47 9.95 -5.65
CA GLY A 91 -24.23 9.94 -4.86
C GLY A 91 -23.36 8.72 -5.18
N GLU A 92 -23.93 7.52 -5.06
CA GLU A 92 -23.26 6.27 -5.40
C GLU A 92 -22.81 6.21 -6.88
N ALA A 93 -23.63 6.73 -7.80
CA ALA A 93 -23.24 6.83 -9.21
C ALA A 93 -22.02 7.74 -9.41
N SER A 94 -21.96 8.87 -8.70
CA SER A 94 -20.81 9.79 -8.74
C SER A 94 -19.52 9.09 -8.32
N TYR A 95 -19.54 8.29 -7.25
CA TYR A 95 -18.39 7.49 -6.83
C TYR A 95 -17.97 6.48 -7.90
N ARG A 96 -18.91 5.80 -8.56
CA ARG A 96 -18.57 4.88 -9.67
C ARG A 96 -17.92 5.58 -10.86
N PHE A 97 -18.34 6.80 -11.19
CA PHE A 97 -17.65 7.58 -12.23
C PHE A 97 -16.23 7.98 -11.83
N SER A 98 -16.00 8.33 -10.56
CA SER A 98 -14.65 8.62 -10.07
C SER A 98 -13.75 7.38 -10.08
N GLU A 99 -14.30 6.21 -9.73
CA GLU A 99 -13.61 4.93 -9.75
C GLU A 99 -13.21 4.54 -11.18
N LEU A 100 -14.13 4.79 -12.12
CA LEU A 100 -13.88 4.58 -13.54
C LEU A 100 -12.78 5.51 -14.07
N ALA A 101 -12.79 6.78 -13.66
CA ALA A 101 -11.74 7.73 -14.00
C ALA A 101 -10.37 7.27 -13.48
N GLN A 102 -10.29 6.79 -12.23
CA GLN A 102 -9.06 6.23 -11.67
C GLN A 102 -8.56 5.01 -12.44
N LEU A 103 -9.46 4.13 -12.91
CA LEU A 103 -9.09 2.99 -13.75
C LEU A 103 -8.42 3.47 -15.04
N TYR A 104 -8.96 4.50 -15.69
CA TYR A 104 -8.36 5.07 -16.90
C TYR A 104 -7.04 5.80 -16.65
N VAL A 105 -6.87 6.48 -15.51
CA VAL A 105 -5.56 7.05 -15.13
C VAL A 105 -4.51 5.95 -15.01
N LYS A 106 -4.84 4.82 -14.39
CA LYS A 106 -3.91 3.68 -14.28
C LYS A 106 -3.58 3.05 -15.63
N ALA A 107 -4.50 3.13 -16.60
CA ALA A 107 -4.29 2.69 -17.98
C ALA A 107 -3.67 3.77 -18.88
N ASN A 108 -3.31 4.95 -18.33
CA ASN A 108 -2.79 6.09 -19.08
C ASN A 108 -3.72 6.56 -20.23
N ARG A 109 -5.02 6.52 -19.98
CA ARG A 109 -6.13 7.01 -20.84
C ARG A 109 -6.74 8.27 -20.20
N LEU A 110 -5.97 9.34 -20.16
CA LEU A 110 -6.27 10.55 -19.38
C LEU A 110 -7.44 11.35 -19.96
N SER A 111 -7.67 11.31 -21.26
CA SER A 111 -8.80 11.95 -21.93
C SER A 111 -10.14 11.37 -21.46
N GLU A 112 -10.24 10.04 -21.37
CA GLU A 112 -11.39 9.36 -20.78
C GLU A 112 -11.49 9.64 -19.28
N ALA A 113 -10.36 9.57 -18.55
CA ALA A 113 -10.34 9.90 -17.12
C ALA A 113 -10.87 11.32 -16.85
N LYS A 114 -10.44 12.30 -17.64
CA LYS A 114 -10.90 13.70 -17.56
C LYS A 114 -12.43 13.77 -17.72
N TRP A 115 -12.98 13.09 -18.73
CA TRP A 115 -14.42 13.08 -18.98
C TRP A 115 -15.20 12.51 -17.78
N TYR A 116 -14.75 11.39 -17.22
CA TYR A 116 -15.43 10.75 -16.09
C TYR A 116 -15.30 11.53 -14.78
N TYR A 117 -14.16 12.19 -14.52
CA TYR A 117 -14.04 13.10 -13.38
C TYR A 117 -14.98 14.31 -13.51
N LEU A 118 -15.11 14.89 -14.71
CA LEU A 118 -16.07 15.98 -14.96
C LEU A 118 -17.51 15.52 -14.68
N GLN A 119 -17.89 14.33 -15.15
CA GLN A 119 -19.22 13.76 -14.88
C GLN A 119 -19.44 13.51 -13.39
N SER A 120 -18.44 12.97 -12.69
CA SER A 120 -18.51 12.75 -11.24
C SER A 120 -18.66 14.06 -10.47
N ASN A 121 -17.94 15.12 -10.88
CA ASN A 121 -18.05 16.47 -10.30
C ASN A 121 -19.43 17.09 -10.49
N LEU A 122 -20.01 16.96 -11.68
CA LEU A 122 -21.36 17.45 -11.95
C LEU A 122 -22.38 16.84 -10.98
N ILE A 123 -22.31 15.52 -10.79
CA ILE A 123 -23.24 14.81 -9.91
C ILE A 123 -22.96 15.11 -8.43
N SER A 124 -21.71 15.08 -7.99
CA SER A 124 -21.36 15.32 -6.57
C SER A 124 -21.73 16.73 -6.12
N ARG A 125 -21.57 17.74 -6.99
CA ARG A 125 -22.06 19.11 -6.74
C ARG A 125 -23.58 19.15 -6.55
N GLN A 126 -24.33 18.44 -7.39
CA GLN A 126 -25.79 18.34 -7.24
C GLN A 126 -26.22 17.65 -5.94
N GLN A 127 -25.40 16.73 -5.42
CA GLN A 127 -25.63 16.04 -4.16
C GLN A 127 -25.07 16.79 -2.93
N ASN A 128 -24.41 17.94 -3.13
CA ASN A 128 -23.68 18.68 -2.09
C ASN A 128 -22.61 17.84 -1.36
N ASP A 129 -22.00 16.89 -2.06
CA ASP A 129 -20.93 16.04 -1.53
C ASP A 129 -19.56 16.73 -1.69
N TYR A 130 -19.30 17.70 -0.81
CA TYR A 130 -18.05 18.47 -0.83
C TYR A 130 -16.78 17.61 -0.72
N PRO A 131 -16.69 16.61 0.18
CA PRO A 131 -15.52 15.73 0.24
C PRO A 131 -15.21 15.07 -1.11
N HIS A 132 -16.23 14.55 -1.78
CA HIS A 132 -16.06 13.86 -3.05
C HIS A 132 -15.72 14.84 -4.19
N THR A 133 -16.40 15.98 -4.25
CA THR A 133 -16.10 17.03 -5.24
C THR A 133 -14.67 17.54 -5.11
N ILE A 134 -14.19 17.80 -3.88
CA ILE A 134 -12.81 18.25 -3.64
C ILE A 134 -11.79 17.20 -4.10
N SER A 135 -12.00 15.93 -3.74
CA SER A 135 -11.14 14.83 -4.16
C SER A 135 -11.09 14.70 -5.69
N ASN A 136 -12.24 14.78 -6.35
CA ASN A 136 -12.32 14.72 -7.80
C ASN A 136 -11.66 15.92 -8.50
N LEU A 137 -11.81 17.14 -7.97
CA LEU A 137 -11.12 18.33 -8.50
C LEU A 137 -9.59 18.19 -8.42
N ILE A 138 -9.08 17.65 -7.32
CA ILE A 138 -7.65 17.37 -7.17
C ILE A 138 -7.19 16.35 -8.23
N CYS A 139 -7.91 15.25 -8.38
CA CYS A 139 -7.56 14.24 -9.37
C CYS A 139 -7.67 14.77 -10.81
N LEU A 140 -8.71 15.54 -11.11
CA LEU A 140 -8.93 16.18 -12.41
C LEU A 140 -7.80 17.15 -12.74
N ALA A 141 -7.34 17.94 -11.77
CA ALA A 141 -6.22 18.84 -11.96
C ALA A 141 -4.93 18.09 -12.32
N LEU A 142 -4.66 16.96 -11.65
CA LEU A 142 -3.50 16.14 -11.97
C LEU A 142 -3.59 15.52 -13.36
N VAL A 143 -4.77 15.07 -13.77
CA VAL A 143 -5.03 14.55 -15.13
C VAL A 143 -4.84 15.65 -16.18
N LYS A 144 -5.35 16.86 -15.93
CA LYS A 144 -5.16 18.02 -16.82
C LYS A 144 -3.70 18.44 -16.91
N ALA A 145 -2.97 18.42 -15.79
CA ALA A 145 -1.55 18.67 -15.78
C ALA A 145 -0.79 17.61 -16.61
N ASP A 146 -1.13 16.33 -16.45
CA ASP A 146 -0.60 15.23 -17.26
C ASP A 146 -0.85 15.38 -18.77
N LEU A 147 -1.97 16.00 -19.14
CA LEU A 147 -2.31 16.37 -20.52
C LEU A 147 -1.58 17.63 -21.03
N GLY A 148 -0.87 18.35 -20.16
CA GLY A 148 -0.18 19.61 -20.45
C GLY A 148 -1.00 20.87 -20.22
N ASP A 149 -2.22 20.75 -19.70
CA ASP A 149 -3.13 21.88 -19.44
C ASP A 149 -2.98 22.39 -18.00
N LEU A 150 -1.85 23.06 -17.74
CA LEU A 150 -1.50 23.54 -16.41
C LEU A 150 -2.39 24.68 -15.92
N THR A 151 -2.95 25.49 -16.83
CA THR A 151 -3.82 26.61 -16.46
C THR A 151 -5.15 26.11 -15.94
N GLN A 152 -5.79 25.15 -16.63
CA GLN A 152 -7.02 24.52 -16.12
C GLN A 152 -6.75 23.68 -14.86
N ALA A 153 -5.60 23.02 -14.77
CA ALA A 153 -5.23 22.29 -13.56
C ALA A 153 -5.12 23.21 -12.32
N GLN A 154 -4.51 24.38 -12.49
CA GLN A 154 -4.39 25.36 -11.42
C GLN A 154 -5.76 25.91 -11.01
N GLN A 155 -6.66 26.17 -11.97
CA GLN A 155 -8.03 26.62 -11.71
C GLN A 155 -8.81 25.60 -10.86
N ASP A 156 -8.77 24.32 -11.24
CA ASP A 156 -9.45 23.25 -10.49
C ASP A 156 -8.93 23.15 -9.04
N LEU A 157 -7.60 23.26 -8.83
CA LEU A 157 -7.03 23.25 -7.48
C LEU A 157 -7.38 24.51 -6.67
N THR A 158 -7.46 25.68 -7.31
CA THR A 158 -7.92 26.89 -6.61
C THR A 158 -9.37 26.77 -6.17
N GLU A 159 -10.23 26.19 -7.02
CA GLU A 159 -11.62 25.90 -6.67
C GLU A 159 -11.70 24.90 -5.51
N ALA A 160 -10.95 23.79 -5.59
CA ALA A 160 -10.88 22.80 -4.52
C ALA A 160 -10.44 23.40 -3.18
N ARG A 161 -9.47 24.33 -3.21
CA ARG A 161 -8.98 25.05 -2.02
C ARG A 161 -10.08 25.92 -1.40
N GLU A 162 -10.80 26.68 -2.22
CA GLU A 162 -11.90 27.53 -1.75
C GLU A 162 -13.03 26.69 -1.17
N MET A 163 -13.39 25.60 -1.83
CA MET A 163 -14.40 24.66 -1.35
C MET A 163 -13.99 24.02 -0.01
N ALA A 164 -12.73 23.57 0.12
CA ALA A 164 -12.21 23.01 1.36
C ALA A 164 -12.20 24.04 2.50
N ARG A 165 -11.82 25.29 2.21
CA ARG A 165 -11.84 26.39 3.18
C ARG A 165 -13.27 26.69 3.66
N ASN A 166 -14.22 26.79 2.73
CA ASN A 166 -15.61 27.10 3.03
C ASN A 166 -16.29 25.97 3.82
N ALA A 167 -15.93 24.72 3.54
CA ALA A 167 -16.44 23.55 4.25
C ALA A 167 -15.70 23.26 5.59
N GLY A 168 -14.69 24.05 5.95
CA GLY A 168 -13.90 23.85 7.18
C GLY A 168 -13.02 22.58 7.16
N ARG A 169 -12.69 22.05 5.98
CA ARG A 169 -11.98 20.77 5.80
C ARG A 169 -10.47 20.98 5.74
N THR A 170 -9.85 21.10 6.91
CA THR A 170 -8.41 21.40 7.06
C THR A 170 -7.49 20.36 6.45
N GLN A 171 -7.86 19.07 6.50
CA GLN A 171 -7.09 17.98 5.89
C GLN A 171 -7.03 18.10 4.37
N ASP A 172 -8.19 18.32 3.74
CA ASP A 172 -8.28 18.48 2.29
C ASP A 172 -7.59 19.78 1.84
N LEU A 173 -7.72 20.85 2.61
CA LEU A 173 -7.02 22.11 2.35
C LEU A 173 -5.50 21.91 2.30
N LYS A 174 -4.93 21.18 3.27
CA LYS A 174 -3.50 20.87 3.29
C LYS A 174 -3.10 20.06 2.05
N LEU A 175 -3.90 19.05 1.69
CA LEU A 175 -3.64 18.22 0.51
C LEU A 175 -3.67 19.06 -0.78
N VAL A 176 -4.67 19.94 -0.94
CA VAL A 176 -4.77 20.84 -2.10
C VAL A 176 -3.55 21.76 -2.18
N GLU A 177 -3.10 22.33 -1.05
CA GLU A 177 -1.91 23.18 -1.01
C GLU A 177 -0.63 22.43 -1.40
N GLU A 178 -0.48 21.18 -0.95
CA GLU A 178 0.63 20.31 -1.35
C GLU A 178 0.61 20.09 -2.88
N LYS A 179 -0.56 19.84 -3.48
CA LYS A 179 -0.70 19.65 -4.93
C LYS A 179 -0.46 20.94 -5.71
N LEU A 180 -0.88 22.10 -5.20
CA LEU A 180 -0.58 23.39 -5.80
C LEU A 180 0.93 23.67 -5.84
N LYS A 181 1.64 23.44 -4.73
CA LYS A 181 3.10 23.57 -4.66
C LYS A 181 3.79 22.61 -5.62
N PHE A 182 3.28 21.40 -5.74
CA PHE A 182 3.78 20.40 -6.68
C PHE A 182 3.65 20.87 -8.13
N LEU A 183 2.50 21.43 -8.55
CA LEU A 183 2.34 21.98 -9.90
C LEU A 183 3.27 23.17 -10.17
N GLN A 184 3.46 24.06 -9.18
CA GLN A 184 4.34 25.22 -9.32
C GLN A 184 5.82 24.83 -9.48
N THR A 185 6.25 23.81 -8.74
CA THR A 185 7.64 23.31 -8.78
C THR A 185 7.92 22.59 -10.10
N ASN A 186 6.97 21.80 -10.59
CA ASN A 186 7.09 21.00 -11.81
C ASN A 186 6.62 21.75 -13.06
N LYS A 187 7.09 22.99 -13.25
CA LYS A 187 6.69 23.85 -14.38
C LYS A 187 7.03 23.25 -15.75
N THR A 188 8.02 22.36 -15.83
CA THR A 188 8.36 21.59 -17.04
C THR A 188 7.53 20.30 -17.10
N TRP A 189 6.23 20.42 -17.35
CA TRP A 189 5.40 19.25 -17.57
C TRP A 189 5.52 18.80 -19.03
N LEU A 190 6.10 17.63 -19.25
CA LEU A 190 6.08 17.01 -20.57
C LEU A 190 4.69 16.38 -20.75
N PRO A 191 3.86 16.86 -21.69
CA PRO A 191 2.54 16.30 -21.90
C PRO A 191 2.69 14.83 -22.27
N LYS A 192 1.97 13.95 -21.57
CA LYS A 192 1.94 12.55 -21.97
C LYS A 192 1.21 12.48 -23.31
N SER A 193 1.86 11.87 -24.31
CA SER A 193 1.25 11.69 -25.62
C SER A 193 0.06 10.74 -25.49
N GLU A 194 -1.14 11.27 -25.60
CA GLU A 194 -2.36 10.49 -25.60
C GLU A 194 -2.84 10.21 -27.02
N LEU A 195 -3.52 9.07 -27.20
CA LEU A 195 -4.41 8.87 -28.32
C LEU A 195 -5.55 9.90 -28.22
N ARG A 196 -5.39 11.03 -28.93
CA ARG A 196 -6.36 12.12 -29.01
C ARG A 196 -7.59 11.70 -29.82
N TYR A 197 -8.51 10.95 -29.20
CA TYR A 197 -9.77 10.58 -29.85
C TYR A 197 -10.75 11.75 -29.99
N ALA A 198 -10.66 12.78 -29.14
CA ALA A 198 -11.59 13.91 -29.14
C ALA A 198 -11.16 15.10 -30.01
N ASP A 199 -9.90 15.51 -30.00
CA ASP A 199 -9.43 16.66 -30.80
C ASP A 199 -9.50 16.41 -32.32
N ALA A 200 -9.39 15.15 -32.75
CA ALA A 200 -9.50 14.78 -34.16
C ALA A 200 -10.93 15.00 -34.72
N ALA A 201 -11.95 14.97 -33.87
CA ALA A 201 -13.32 15.25 -34.30
C ALA A 201 -13.53 16.75 -34.55
N GLU A 202 -12.91 17.64 -33.77
CA GLU A 202 -13.08 19.09 -33.90
C GLU A 202 -12.32 19.70 -35.08
N THR A 203 -11.16 19.13 -35.47
CA THR A 203 -10.38 19.64 -36.61
C THR A 203 -11.09 19.43 -37.96
N THR A 204 -11.95 18.41 -38.08
CA THR A 204 -12.73 18.16 -39.30
C THR A 204 -13.99 19.02 -39.41
N ALA A 205 -14.46 19.61 -38.30
CA ALA A 205 -15.69 20.40 -38.29
C ALA A 205 -15.50 21.87 -38.72
N LYS A 206 -14.26 22.38 -38.73
CA LYS A 206 -13.94 23.76 -39.12
C LYS A 206 -13.45 23.93 -40.55
N SER A 207 -13.48 22.87 -41.37
CA SER A 207 -13.12 22.93 -42.78
C SER A 207 -14.33 22.68 -43.69
N LYS A 208 -15.38 23.49 -43.56
CA LYS A 208 -16.44 23.65 -44.58
C LYS A 208 -16.97 25.06 -44.57
#